data_AF-A0A7M1Q2F8-F1
#
_entry.id   AF-A0A7M1Q2F8-F1
#
_cell.length_a   1.000
_cell.length_b   1.000
_cell.length_c   1.000
_cell.angle_alpha   90.00
_cell.angle_beta   90.00
_cell.angle_gamma   90.00
#
_symmetry.space_group_name_H-M   'P 1'
#
loop_
_entity.id
_entity.type
_entity.pdbx_description
1 polymer ?
#
loop_
_entity_poly.entity_id
_entity_poly.type
_entity_poly.pdbx_seq_one_letter_code
_entity_poly.pdbx_strand_id
1 'polypeptide(L)'
;MEELIIKLVVAVLLGGIIGWEREHTARPAGLRTHILVCVGSALMTILSMEAFSGADPSRVAAQIVSGIGFLGAGTIMREGLSVKGLTTAASLWATAGIGMAVGTGYFSAAIITTVLVFLTLTAMLLREKGVISSTYRKKVIIEGRNKPGLLGQVGTILGEYDIDIDSVQLKTEDNDIFIELTVRLPGKADIGAVVETLRKVDVVRSIEIE
;
A
#
# COMPACT_ATOMS: atom_id res chain seq x y z
N MET A 1 35.78 -13.49 -12.45
CA MET A 1 35.57 -13.11 -11.03
C MET A 1 35.02 -11.69 -10.91
N GLU A 2 35.57 -10.72 -11.64
CA GLU A 2 35.03 -9.35 -11.67
C GLU A 2 33.55 -9.29 -12.12
N GLU A 3 33.19 -10.01 -13.19
CA GLU A 3 31.82 -10.05 -13.70
C GLU A 3 30.81 -10.62 -12.67
N LEU A 4 31.21 -11.64 -11.90
CA LEU A 4 30.41 -12.21 -10.82
C LEU A 4 30.12 -11.15 -9.75
N ILE A 5 31.15 -10.43 -9.31
CA ILE A 5 31.01 -9.37 -8.29
C ILE A 5 30.05 -8.29 -8.80
N ILE A 6 30.21 -7.86 -10.06
CA ILE A 6 29.34 -6.84 -10.66
C ILE A 6 27.88 -7.33 -10.68
N LYS A 7 27.61 -8.55 -11.17
CA LYS A 7 26.26 -9.13 -11.18
C LYS A 7 25.64 -9.15 -9.78
N LEU A 8 26.38 -9.61 -8.77
CA LEU A 8 25.86 -9.69 -7.41
C LEU A 8 25.62 -8.30 -6.79
N VAL A 9 26.50 -7.32 -7.04
CA VAL A 9 26.30 -5.93 -6.60
C VAL A 9 25.08 -5.31 -7.28
N VAL A 10 24.90 -5.52 -8.59
CA VAL A 10 23.69 -5.06 -9.31
C VAL A 10 22.44 -5.72 -8.73
N ALA A 11 22.47 -7.01 -8.40
CA ALA A 11 21.36 -7.69 -7.76
C ALA A 11 21.02 -7.10 -6.38
N VAL A 12 22.03 -6.72 -5.58
CA VAL A 12 21.81 -6.00 -4.31
C VAL A 12 21.12 -4.66 -4.56
N LEU A 13 21.57 -3.88 -5.53
CA LEU A 13 21.00 -2.57 -5.83
C LEU A 13 19.56 -2.67 -6.32
N LEU A 14 19.29 -3.53 -7.30
CA LEU A 14 17.95 -3.67 -7.89
C LEU A 14 16.93 -4.29 -6.92
N GLY A 15 17.32 -5.36 -6.20
CA GLY A 15 16.50 -5.91 -5.12
C GLY A 15 16.31 -4.92 -3.98
N GLY A 16 17.34 -4.11 -3.70
CA GLY A 16 17.31 -3.04 -2.73
C GLY A 16 16.29 -1.95 -3.03
N ILE A 17 16.17 -1.51 -4.29
CA ILE A 17 15.19 -0.49 -4.71
C ILE A 17 13.75 -0.94 -4.38
N ILE A 18 13.40 -2.19 -4.71
CA ILE A 18 12.07 -2.73 -4.43
C ILE A 18 11.87 -2.89 -2.92
N GLY A 19 12.86 -3.48 -2.24
CA GLY A 19 12.79 -3.73 -0.81
C GLY A 19 12.74 -2.44 0.03
N TRP A 20 13.39 -1.37 -0.44
CA TRP A 20 13.33 -0.04 0.17
C TRP A 20 11.91 0.51 0.18
N GLU A 21 11.21 0.44 -0.96
CA GLU A 21 9.80 0.85 -1.05
C GLU A 21 8.92 0.03 -0.08
N ARG A 22 9.14 -1.30 -0.01
CA ARG A 22 8.39 -2.16 0.93
C ARG A 22 8.59 -1.75 2.38
N GLU A 23 9.85 -1.52 2.77
CA GLU A 23 10.20 -1.19 4.16
C GLU A 23 9.73 0.21 4.56
N HIS A 24 9.89 1.20 3.67
CA HIS A 24 9.39 2.57 3.90
C HIS A 24 7.88 2.65 4.06
N THR A 25 7.17 1.70 3.47
CA THR A 25 5.71 1.61 3.53
C THR A 25 5.24 0.70 4.67
N ALA A 26 6.15 0.21 5.52
CA ALA A 26 5.87 -0.73 6.60
C ALA A 26 5.11 -1.99 6.13
N ARG A 27 5.45 -2.47 4.92
CA ARG A 27 4.83 -3.65 4.32
C ARG A 27 5.65 -4.91 4.62
N PRO A 28 5.02 -6.09 4.70
CA PRO A 28 5.75 -7.34 4.93
C PRO A 28 6.80 -7.61 3.85
N ALA A 29 7.87 -8.29 4.23
CA ALA A 29 9.08 -8.53 3.44
C ALA A 29 9.74 -7.23 2.93
N GLY A 30 10.56 -6.62 3.79
CA GLY A 30 11.25 -5.34 3.52
C GLY A 30 12.55 -5.48 2.72
N LEU A 31 13.51 -4.59 3.00
CA LEU A 31 14.76 -4.45 2.26
C LEU A 31 15.59 -5.73 2.24
N ARG A 32 15.79 -6.33 3.41
CA ARG A 32 16.63 -7.52 3.58
C ARG A 32 16.10 -8.69 2.75
N THR A 33 14.78 -8.89 2.74
CA THR A 33 14.16 -10.02 2.04
C THR A 33 14.33 -9.87 0.52
N HIS A 34 14.05 -8.69 -0.03
CA HIS A 34 14.16 -8.46 -1.48
C HIS A 34 15.61 -8.54 -1.96
N ILE A 35 16.57 -8.02 -1.20
CA ILE A 35 18.00 -8.17 -1.51
C ILE A 35 18.39 -9.65 -1.53
N LEU A 36 18.06 -10.42 -0.49
CA LEU A 36 18.43 -11.84 -0.40
C LEU A 36 17.80 -12.67 -1.53
N VAL A 37 16.54 -12.41 -1.88
CA VAL A 37 15.87 -13.09 -3.00
C VAL A 37 16.52 -12.76 -4.33
N CYS A 38 16.83 -11.48 -4.59
CA CYS A 38 17.44 -11.04 -5.84
C CYS A 38 18.86 -11.62 -6.00
N VAL A 39 19.68 -11.51 -4.95
CA VAL A 39 21.07 -12.02 -4.94
C VAL A 39 21.10 -13.54 -5.03
N GLY A 40 20.25 -14.24 -4.26
CA GLY A 40 20.16 -15.71 -4.29
C GLY A 40 19.75 -16.22 -5.67
N SER A 41 18.76 -15.58 -6.30
CA SER A 41 18.32 -15.95 -7.66
C SER A 41 19.43 -15.68 -8.69
N ALA A 42 20.12 -14.53 -8.60
CA ALA A 42 21.25 -14.22 -9.47
C ALA A 42 22.38 -15.26 -9.35
N LEU A 43 22.77 -15.62 -8.12
CA LEU A 43 23.80 -16.62 -7.88
C LEU A 43 23.39 -17.99 -8.44
N MET A 44 22.16 -18.45 -8.18
CA MET A 44 21.70 -19.74 -8.70
C MET A 44 21.66 -19.77 -10.22
N THR A 45 21.26 -18.67 -10.87
CA THR A 45 21.32 -18.56 -12.33
C THR A 45 22.75 -18.59 -12.87
N ILE A 46 23.68 -17.88 -12.24
CA ILE A 46 25.10 -17.91 -12.63
C ILE A 46 25.66 -19.32 -12.52
N LEU A 47 25.44 -20.00 -11.38
CA LEU A 47 25.86 -21.39 -11.19
C LEU A 47 25.26 -22.31 -12.27
N SER A 48 23.99 -22.09 -12.61
CA SER A 48 23.31 -22.86 -13.65
C SER A 48 23.90 -22.69 -15.04
N MET A 49 24.44 -21.52 -15.37
CA MET A 49 25.00 -21.24 -16.68
C MET A 49 26.48 -21.60 -16.78
N GLU A 50 27.24 -21.32 -15.72
CA GLU A 50 28.71 -21.36 -15.76
C GLU A 50 29.29 -22.60 -15.07
N ALA A 51 28.71 -23.05 -13.95
CA ALA A 51 29.28 -24.13 -13.13
C ALA A 51 28.78 -25.53 -13.54
N PHE A 52 27.59 -25.63 -14.11
CA PHE A 52 26.96 -26.90 -14.52
C PHE A 52 26.92 -27.07 -16.04
N SER A 53 28.06 -26.83 -16.71
CA SER A 53 28.19 -26.94 -18.17
C SER A 53 27.69 -28.29 -18.69
N GLY A 54 26.75 -28.26 -19.66
CA GLY A 54 26.15 -29.46 -20.27
C GLY A 54 24.79 -29.87 -19.70
N ALA A 55 24.35 -29.28 -18.58
CA ALA A 55 22.97 -29.38 -18.11
C ALA A 55 22.11 -28.24 -18.68
N ASP A 56 20.81 -28.46 -18.86
CA ASP A 56 19.87 -27.42 -19.29
C ASP A 56 19.68 -26.37 -18.18
N PRO A 57 20.12 -25.10 -18.39
CA PRO A 57 19.99 -24.05 -17.39
C PRO A 57 18.54 -23.67 -17.06
N SER A 58 17.60 -23.99 -17.95
CA SER A 58 16.18 -23.73 -17.74
C SER A 58 15.62 -24.46 -16.52
N ARG A 59 16.24 -25.59 -16.13
CA ARG A 59 15.83 -26.40 -14.96
C ARG A 59 15.98 -25.62 -13.67
N VAL A 60 17.11 -24.95 -13.46
CA VAL A 60 17.33 -24.14 -12.25
C VAL A 60 16.40 -22.94 -12.25
N ALA A 61 16.21 -22.28 -13.40
CA ALA A 61 15.24 -21.18 -13.53
C ALA A 61 13.82 -21.62 -13.14
N ALA A 62 13.36 -22.78 -13.63
CA ALA A 62 12.06 -23.34 -13.26
C ALA A 62 11.96 -23.63 -11.74
N GLN A 63 13.03 -24.12 -11.12
CA GLN A 63 13.06 -24.35 -9.67
C GLN A 63 13.09 -23.06 -8.86
N ILE A 64 13.71 -21.98 -9.35
CA ILE A 64 13.64 -20.66 -8.70
C ILE A 64 12.19 -20.14 -8.72
N VAL A 65 11.51 -20.23 -9.88
CA VAL A 65 10.10 -19.80 -10.03
C VAL A 65 9.17 -20.62 -9.15
N SER A 66 9.41 -21.93 -9.02
CA SER A 66 8.65 -22.78 -8.09
C SER A 66 8.96 -22.45 -6.63
N GLY A 67 10.25 -22.32 -6.29
CA GLY A 67 10.73 -22.09 -4.93
C GLY A 67 10.27 -20.77 -4.31
N ILE A 68 10.21 -19.70 -5.10
CA ILE A 68 9.70 -18.40 -4.60
C ILE A 68 8.20 -18.50 -4.24
N GLY A 69 7.46 -19.45 -4.83
CA GLY A 69 6.07 -19.73 -4.50
C GLY A 69 5.87 -20.09 -3.02
N PHE A 70 6.84 -20.78 -2.40
CA PHE A 70 6.80 -21.10 -0.97
C PHE A 70 6.93 -19.84 -0.10
N LEU A 71 7.87 -18.95 -0.43
CA LEU A 71 8.03 -17.68 0.28
C LEU A 71 6.81 -16.77 0.06
N GLY A 72 6.26 -16.74 -1.15
CA GLY A 72 5.03 -16.03 -1.49
C GLY A 72 3.84 -16.50 -0.66
N ALA A 73 3.62 -17.81 -0.59
CA ALA A 73 2.57 -18.41 0.25
C ALA A 73 2.74 -18.04 1.73
N GLY A 74 3.98 -18.03 2.25
CA GLY A 74 4.27 -17.61 3.62
C GLY A 74 3.96 -16.14 3.92
N THR A 75 3.85 -15.28 2.90
CA THR A 75 3.46 -13.87 3.05
C THR A 75 1.96 -13.62 2.87
N ILE A 76 1.20 -14.58 2.34
CA ILE A 76 -0.23 -14.46 2.11
C ILE A 76 -0.98 -14.97 3.34
N MET A 77 -1.69 -14.07 4.02
CA MET A 77 -2.46 -14.39 5.23
C MET A 77 -3.93 -14.07 5.03
N ARG A 78 -4.79 -14.98 5.49
CA ARG A 78 -6.24 -14.78 5.51
C ARG A 78 -6.68 -14.24 6.86
N GLU A 79 -7.32 -13.08 6.86
CA GLU A 79 -7.92 -12.46 8.03
C GLU A 79 -9.44 -12.34 7.79
N GLY A 80 -10.20 -13.30 8.33
CA GLY A 80 -11.65 -13.41 8.13
C GLY A 80 -12.02 -13.58 6.65
N LEU A 81 -12.75 -12.59 6.11
CA LEU A 81 -13.14 -12.54 4.69
C LEU A 81 -12.09 -11.84 3.80
N SER A 82 -11.03 -11.27 4.37
CA SER A 82 -10.00 -10.54 3.63
C SER A 82 -8.71 -11.36 3.47
N VAL A 83 -7.98 -11.13 2.38
CA VAL A 83 -6.66 -11.72 2.12
C VAL A 83 -5.63 -10.59 2.04
N LYS A 84 -4.58 -10.69 2.86
CA LYS A 84 -3.45 -9.77 2.89
C LYS A 84 -2.20 -10.42 2.31
N GLY A 85 -1.27 -9.59 1.82
CA GLY A 85 0.06 -10.03 1.40
C GLY A 85 0.19 -10.47 -0.07
N LEU A 86 -0.88 -10.44 -0.87
CA LEU A 86 -0.82 -10.77 -2.30
C LEU A 86 0.23 -9.93 -3.06
N THR A 87 0.25 -8.61 -2.84
CA THR A 87 1.25 -7.72 -3.48
C THR A 87 2.67 -8.02 -3.01
N THR A 88 2.86 -8.41 -1.75
CA THR A 88 4.18 -8.81 -1.24
C THR A 88 4.65 -10.11 -1.89
N ALA A 89 3.77 -11.11 -2.02
CA ALA A 89 4.10 -12.35 -2.72
C ALA A 89 4.48 -12.06 -4.19
N ALA A 90 3.72 -11.20 -4.87
CA ALA A 90 4.00 -10.79 -6.24
C ALA A 90 5.33 -10.01 -6.38
N SER A 91 5.65 -9.12 -5.44
CA SER A 91 6.91 -8.35 -5.47
C SER A 91 8.12 -9.25 -5.26
N LEU A 92 8.03 -10.24 -4.36
CA LEU A 92 9.08 -11.26 -4.17
C LEU A 92 9.28 -12.11 -5.42
N TRP A 93 8.19 -12.53 -6.06
CA TRP A 93 8.23 -13.29 -7.32
C TRP A 93 8.93 -12.49 -8.43
N ALA A 94 8.55 -11.22 -8.61
CA ALA A 94 9.20 -10.35 -9.59
C ALA A 94 10.68 -10.11 -9.28
N THR A 95 11.03 -9.98 -7.99
CA THR A 95 12.40 -9.78 -7.53
C THR A 95 13.29 -11.00 -7.82
N ALA A 96 12.75 -12.22 -7.68
CA ALA A 96 13.46 -13.42 -8.10
C ALA A 96 13.74 -13.40 -9.61
N GLY A 97 12.76 -12.99 -10.42
CA GLY A 97 12.92 -12.78 -11.86
C GLY A 97 13.99 -11.76 -12.23
N ILE A 98 14.04 -10.63 -11.53
CA ILE A 98 15.08 -9.61 -11.68
C ILE A 98 16.45 -10.20 -11.36
N GLY A 99 16.57 -10.96 -10.26
CA GLY A 99 17.79 -11.66 -9.90
C GLY A 99 18.25 -12.63 -10.99
N MET A 100 17.34 -13.43 -11.56
CA MET A 100 17.67 -14.32 -12.68
C MET A 100 18.16 -13.53 -13.90
N ALA A 101 17.50 -12.43 -14.27
CA ALA A 101 17.94 -11.58 -15.38
C ALA A 101 19.33 -10.96 -15.16
N VAL A 102 19.64 -10.56 -13.91
CA VAL A 102 20.99 -10.12 -13.54
C VAL A 102 21.99 -11.27 -13.65
N GLY A 103 21.63 -12.47 -13.18
CA GLY A 103 22.47 -13.66 -13.25
C GLY A 103 22.83 -14.08 -14.68
N THR A 104 21.88 -13.95 -15.62
CA THR A 104 22.15 -14.19 -17.05
C THR A 104 22.94 -13.06 -17.74
N GLY A 105 23.14 -11.92 -17.06
CA GLY A 105 23.75 -10.72 -17.65
C GLY A 105 22.77 -9.86 -18.47
N TYR A 106 21.48 -10.17 -18.47
CA TYR A 106 20.46 -9.40 -19.19
C TYR A 106 20.02 -8.14 -18.41
N PHE A 107 20.97 -7.22 -18.21
CA PHE A 107 20.80 -6.05 -17.34
C PHE A 107 19.67 -5.10 -17.78
N SER A 108 19.42 -4.94 -19.07
CA SER A 108 18.33 -4.09 -19.57
C SER A 108 16.97 -4.59 -19.10
N ALA A 109 16.71 -5.90 -19.22
CA ALA A 109 15.49 -6.52 -18.70
C ALA A 109 15.36 -6.37 -17.18
N ALA A 110 16.46 -6.56 -16.44
CA ALA A 110 16.48 -6.40 -14.99
C ALA A 110 16.13 -4.96 -14.57
N ILE A 111 16.74 -3.95 -15.20
CA ILE A 111 16.52 -2.54 -14.89
C ILE A 111 15.09 -2.12 -15.26
N ILE A 112 14.63 -2.41 -16.47
CA ILE A 112 13.27 -2.07 -16.92
C ILE A 112 12.22 -2.69 -15.99
N THR A 113 12.39 -3.97 -15.65
CA THR A 113 11.47 -4.67 -14.75
C THR A 113 11.50 -4.05 -13.34
N THR A 114 12.68 -3.72 -12.81
CA THR A 114 12.81 -3.05 -11.51
C THR A 114 12.06 -1.72 -11.49
N VAL A 115 12.21 -0.90 -12.54
CA VAL A 115 11.49 0.38 -12.67
C VAL A 115 9.99 0.17 -12.73
N LEU A 116 9.50 -0.77 -13.56
CA LEU A 116 8.06 -1.06 -13.68
C LEU A 116 7.47 -1.56 -12.36
N VAL A 117 8.17 -2.46 -11.66
CA VAL A 117 7.73 -2.96 -10.35
C VAL A 117 7.69 -1.82 -9.34
N PHE A 118 8.75 -1.02 -9.25
CA PHE A 118 8.83 0.12 -8.33
C PHE A 118 7.71 1.15 -8.59
N LEU A 119 7.47 1.50 -9.86
CA LEU A 119 6.39 2.40 -10.25
C LEU A 119 5.01 1.83 -9.91
N THR A 120 4.80 0.53 -10.13
CA THR A 120 3.53 -0.13 -9.80
C THR A 120 3.26 -0.10 -8.30
N LEU A 121 4.27 -0.40 -7.48
CA LEU A 121 4.16 -0.37 -6.02
C LEU A 121 3.92 1.06 -5.50
N THR A 122 4.65 2.05 -6.06
CA THR A 122 4.53 3.46 -5.66
C THR A 122 3.21 4.09 -6.14
N ALA A 123 2.71 3.74 -7.33
CA ALA A 123 1.44 4.26 -7.85
C ALA A 123 0.24 3.83 -6.98
N MET A 124 0.24 2.59 -6.47
CA MET A 124 -0.76 2.16 -5.50
C MET A 124 -0.70 2.98 -4.21
N LEU A 125 0.49 3.36 -3.75
CA LEU A 125 0.64 4.20 -2.56
C LEU A 125 0.11 5.61 -2.74
N LEU A 126 0.33 6.22 -3.90
CA LEU A 126 -0.22 7.54 -4.23
C LEU A 126 -1.76 7.50 -4.23
N ARG A 127 -2.35 6.37 -4.62
CA ARG A 127 -3.79 6.14 -4.54
C ARG A 127 -4.27 5.95 -3.09
N GLU A 128 -3.57 5.16 -2.28
CA GLU A 128 -3.91 4.93 -0.87
C GLU A 128 -3.75 6.18 0.00
N LYS A 129 -2.73 7.02 -0.25
CA LYS A 129 -2.44 8.25 0.49
C LYS A 129 -3.25 9.47 0.04
N GLY A 130 -4.25 9.31 -0.83
CA GLY A 130 -5.08 10.44 -1.25
C GLY A 130 -4.45 11.38 -2.29
N VAL A 131 -3.25 11.10 -2.80
CA VAL A 131 -2.58 11.96 -3.80
C VAL A 131 -3.25 11.83 -5.17
N ILE A 132 -3.87 10.67 -5.44
CA ILE A 132 -4.70 10.41 -6.64
C ILE A 132 -6.19 10.23 -6.27
N SER A 133 -6.52 10.09 -4.98
CA SER A 133 -7.90 10.00 -4.52
C SER A 133 -8.43 11.41 -4.21
N SER A 134 -9.41 11.84 -5.00
CA SER A 134 -10.20 13.06 -4.80
C SER A 134 -11.11 12.93 -3.56
N THR A 135 -10.61 12.45 -2.42
CA THR A 135 -11.40 12.34 -1.20
C THR A 135 -10.45 12.37 0.00
N TYR A 136 -10.69 13.26 0.98
CA TYR A 136 -9.87 13.42 2.18
C TYR A 136 -10.73 13.26 3.44
N ARG A 137 -10.14 12.80 4.54
CA ARG A 137 -10.85 12.63 5.81
C ARG A 137 -10.70 13.87 6.69
N LYS A 138 -11.78 14.27 7.34
CA LYS A 138 -11.80 15.32 8.35
C LYS A 138 -12.57 14.84 9.56
N LYS A 139 -12.18 15.34 10.72
CA LYS A 139 -12.93 15.17 11.95
C LYS A 139 -13.86 16.36 12.11
N VAL A 140 -15.15 16.11 12.27
CA VAL A 140 -16.15 17.15 12.52
C VAL A 140 -16.71 16.93 13.91
N ILE A 141 -16.53 17.91 14.79
CA ILE A 141 -17.05 17.91 16.15
C ILE A 141 -18.21 18.89 16.18
N ILE A 142 -19.39 18.39 16.53
CA ILE A 142 -20.61 19.18 16.61
C ILE A 142 -21.07 19.18 18.07
N GLU A 143 -21.18 20.36 18.64
CA GLU A 143 -21.76 20.59 19.95
C GLU A 143 -23.17 21.15 19.79
N GLY A 144 -24.14 20.54 20.45
CA GLY A 144 -25.51 21.02 20.43
C GLY A 144 -26.30 20.62 21.66
N ARG A 145 -27.51 21.16 21.77
CA ARG A 145 -28.45 20.70 22.81
C ARG A 145 -28.90 19.27 22.52
N ASN A 146 -29.00 18.45 23.56
CA ASN A 146 -29.44 17.07 23.43
C ASN A 146 -30.95 16.98 23.09
N LYS A 147 -31.28 17.00 21.79
CA LYS A 147 -32.62 16.77 21.26
C LYS A 147 -32.65 15.49 20.39
N PRO A 148 -33.68 14.64 20.53
CA PRO A 148 -33.89 13.51 19.63
C PRO A 148 -33.91 13.96 18.16
N GLY A 149 -33.14 13.26 17.31
CA GLY A 149 -33.12 13.50 15.86
C GLY A 149 -31.95 14.34 15.33
N LEU A 150 -31.13 14.96 16.19
CA LEU A 150 -30.01 15.80 15.76
C LEU A 150 -29.01 15.04 14.87
N LEU A 151 -28.59 13.83 15.27
CA LEU A 151 -27.69 12.98 14.48
C LEU A 151 -28.29 12.64 13.12
N GLY A 152 -29.61 12.41 13.06
CA GLY A 152 -30.32 12.13 11.80
C GLY A 152 -30.28 13.33 10.87
N GLN A 153 -30.56 14.54 11.37
CA GLN A 153 -30.49 15.78 10.60
C GLN A 153 -29.08 16.05 10.07
N VAL A 154 -28.06 15.89 10.93
CA VAL A 154 -26.66 16.03 10.53
C VAL A 154 -26.30 15.00 9.46
N GLY A 155 -26.70 13.74 9.64
CA GLY A 155 -26.48 12.68 8.65
C GLY A 155 -27.14 12.96 7.31
N THR A 156 -28.39 13.47 7.30
CA THR A 156 -29.10 13.86 6.08
C THR A 156 -28.38 14.99 5.34
N ILE A 157 -27.96 16.04 6.05
CA ILE A 157 -27.22 17.17 5.46
C ILE A 157 -25.91 16.67 4.85
N LEU A 158 -25.12 15.86 5.57
CA LEU A 158 -23.88 15.32 5.02
C LEU A 158 -24.13 14.45 3.78
N GLY A 159 -25.22 13.67 3.76
CA GLY A 159 -25.63 12.91 2.58
C GLY A 159 -26.01 13.77 1.37
N GLU A 160 -26.63 14.94 1.57
CA GLU A 160 -26.94 15.88 0.47
C GLU A 160 -25.68 16.42 -0.22
N TYR A 161 -24.56 16.48 0.49
CA TYR A 161 -23.26 16.93 -0.02
C TYR A 161 -22.34 15.79 -0.48
N ASP A 162 -22.86 14.56 -0.59
CA ASP A 162 -22.10 13.36 -0.99
C ASP A 162 -20.90 13.09 -0.05
N ILE A 163 -21.10 13.32 1.25
CA ILE A 163 -20.09 13.12 2.30
C ILE A 163 -20.38 11.81 3.03
N ASP A 164 -19.45 10.84 2.91
CA ASP A 164 -19.54 9.58 3.64
C ASP A 164 -19.16 9.77 5.12
N ILE A 165 -19.87 9.06 6.01
CA ILE A 165 -19.54 9.01 7.44
C ILE A 165 -18.83 7.68 7.74
N ASP A 166 -17.55 7.74 8.09
CA ASP A 166 -16.73 6.56 8.40
C ASP A 166 -16.94 6.08 9.85
N SER A 167 -17.15 7.01 10.80
CA SER A 167 -17.40 6.69 12.20
C SER A 167 -18.20 7.78 12.90
N VAL A 168 -19.03 7.39 13.87
CA VAL A 168 -19.76 8.29 14.76
C VAL A 168 -19.43 7.95 16.21
N GLN A 169 -19.03 8.94 17.00
CA GLN A 169 -18.92 8.84 18.46
C GLN A 169 -19.82 9.89 19.10
N LEU A 170 -20.55 9.51 20.13
CA LEU A 170 -21.45 10.39 20.87
C LEU A 170 -20.97 10.47 22.32
N LYS A 171 -20.84 11.68 22.83
CA LYS A 171 -20.69 11.94 24.26
C LYS A 171 -21.82 12.86 24.71
N THR A 172 -22.41 12.55 25.84
CA THR A 172 -23.45 13.38 26.44
C THR A 172 -22.91 13.92 27.75
N GLU A 173 -22.89 15.24 27.90
CA GLU A 173 -22.54 15.90 29.17
C GLU A 173 -23.69 16.83 29.55
N ASP A 174 -24.23 16.63 30.76
CA ASP A 174 -25.38 17.34 31.29
C ASP A 174 -26.58 17.42 30.31
N ASN A 175 -26.73 18.56 29.64
CA ASN A 175 -27.84 18.88 28.73
C ASN A 175 -27.40 19.02 27.27
N ASP A 176 -26.12 18.78 27.00
CA ASP A 176 -25.47 18.95 25.70
C ASP A 176 -24.99 17.60 25.17
N ILE A 177 -24.93 17.51 23.83
CA ILE A 177 -24.47 16.35 23.09
C ILE A 177 -23.30 16.77 22.20
N PHE A 178 -22.23 16.00 22.29
CA PHE A 178 -21.05 16.10 21.46
C PHE A 178 -21.08 14.97 20.44
N ILE A 179 -21.20 15.32 19.17
CA ILE A 179 -21.18 14.38 18.05
C ILE A 179 -19.83 14.52 17.36
N GLU A 180 -19.02 13.49 17.46
CA GLU A 180 -17.72 13.40 16.82
C GLU A 180 -17.85 12.48 15.58
N LEU A 181 -17.73 13.08 14.40
CA LEU A 181 -17.86 12.41 13.10
C LEU A 181 -16.51 12.36 12.40
N THR A 182 -16.09 11.18 11.96
CA THR A 182 -15.04 11.07 10.95
C THR A 182 -15.72 11.01 9.59
N VAL A 183 -15.54 12.05 8.78
CA VAL A 183 -16.20 12.17 7.47
C VAL A 183 -15.19 12.08 6.34
N ARG A 184 -15.64 11.57 5.19
CA ARG A 184 -14.86 11.49 3.95
C ARG A 184 -15.42 12.50 2.96
N LEU A 185 -14.65 13.56 2.70
CA LEU A 185 -15.03 14.69 1.86
C LEU A 185 -14.53 14.49 0.43
N PRO A 186 -15.38 14.57 -0.62
CA PRO A 186 -14.90 14.63 -1.98
C PRO A 186 -13.94 15.82 -2.19
N GLY A 187 -12.98 15.68 -3.09
CA GLY A 187 -11.86 16.61 -3.31
C GLY A 187 -12.30 17.98 -3.84
N LYS A 188 -13.57 18.12 -4.22
CA LYS A 188 -14.23 19.38 -4.58
C LYS A 188 -15.30 19.83 -3.57
N ALA A 189 -15.42 19.16 -2.43
CA ALA A 189 -16.40 19.50 -1.41
C ALA A 189 -16.10 20.89 -0.85
N ASP A 190 -17.10 21.77 -0.92
CA ASP A 190 -17.06 23.07 -0.27
C ASP A 190 -17.39 22.91 1.22
N ILE A 191 -16.34 22.75 2.04
CA ILE A 191 -16.49 22.66 3.50
C ILE A 191 -17.20 23.91 4.05
N GLY A 192 -16.99 25.09 3.44
CA GLY A 192 -17.62 26.34 3.89
C GLY A 192 -19.14 26.26 3.79
N ALA A 193 -19.66 25.82 2.65
CA ALA A 193 -21.10 25.62 2.42
C ALA A 193 -21.70 24.57 3.36
N VAL A 194 -20.97 23.47 3.62
CA VAL A 194 -21.41 22.41 4.54
C VAL A 194 -21.50 22.93 5.98
N VAL A 195 -20.47 23.65 6.46
CA VAL A 195 -20.46 24.25 7.81
C VAL A 195 -21.56 25.28 7.94
N GLU A 196 -21.79 26.11 6.93
CA GLU A 196 -22.86 27.12 6.96
C GLU A 196 -24.25 26.47 7.03
N THR A 197 -24.45 25.35 6.32
CA THR A 197 -25.70 24.58 6.36
C THR A 197 -25.89 23.90 7.71
N LEU A 198 -24.85 23.30 8.27
CA LEU A 198 -24.90 22.69 9.60
C LEU A 198 -25.14 23.72 10.71
N ARG A 199 -24.64 24.96 10.58
CA ARG A 199 -24.93 26.07 11.52
C ARG A 199 -26.38 26.53 11.48
N LYS A 200 -27.12 26.29 10.37
CA LYS A 200 -28.54 26.64 10.25
C LYS A 200 -29.45 25.67 11.02
N VAL A 201 -28.91 24.58 11.58
CA VAL A 201 -29.65 23.69 12.47
C VAL A 201 -29.76 24.36 13.85
N ASP A 202 -30.97 24.78 14.24
CA ASP A 202 -31.31 25.54 15.47
C ASP A 202 -30.74 25.02 16.81
N VAL A 203 -30.24 23.78 16.80
CA VAL A 203 -29.80 23.04 17.98
C VAL A 203 -28.27 23.02 18.10
N VAL A 204 -27.54 23.38 17.03
CA VAL A 204 -26.07 23.40 16.98
C VAL A 204 -25.54 24.71 17.58
N ARG A 205 -24.62 24.60 18.53
CA ARG A 205 -23.94 25.75 19.17
C ARG A 205 -22.58 26.03 18.55
N SER A 206 -21.81 24.97 18.29
CA SER A 206 -20.45 25.09 17.75
C SER A 206 -20.16 23.92 16.80
N ILE A 207 -19.31 24.19 15.81
CA ILE A 207 -18.78 23.19 14.87
C ILE A 207 -17.28 23.44 14.76
N GLU A 208 -16.50 22.42 15.06
CA GLU A 208 -15.05 22.40 14.87
C GLU A 208 -14.67 21.34 13.84
N ILE A 209 -13.70 21.66 12.98
CA ILE A 209 -13.20 20.77 11.94
C ILE A 209 -11.69 20.61 12.07
N GLU A 210 -11.24 19.40 12.41
CA GLU A 210 -9.82 19.02 12.48
C GLU A 210 -9.39 18.25 11.22
#